data_AF-A0AAD2CFB5-F1
#
_entry.id   AF-A0AAD2CFB5-F1
#
_cell.length_a   1.000
_cell.length_b   1.000
_cell.length_c   1.000
_cell.angle_alpha   90.00
_cell.angle_beta   90.00
_cell.angle_gamma   90.00
#
_symmetry.space_group_name_H-M   'P 1'
#
loop_
_entity.id
_entity.type
_entity.pdbx_description
1 polymer ?
#
loop_
_entity_poly.entity_id
_entity_poly.type
_entity_poly.pdbx_seq_one_letter_code
_entity_poly.pdbx_strand_id
1 'polypeptide(L)'
;MKSILSISSLVAIMVALAGIQSVQPKEILARKIEFVNRSGKKLVVEWVNPKTGEVVTIQDELGNGEISTLDTFVNHTFAIHEPGNESCTSEICGVQYVTVTENKEQIAVIKSGLKVEHEDDESRSIQEAAGIGADCRDQAKRRIRLGENPSNVMENLGECMEQTVAKKIQQKNDEIAFESQIRLALSGQLENHTCADPEKETSEAVDTKIWTHNNVKREVSILHDRPASQIHAIKNFISAEECDAISKAAAPLLHRGTVADGKGGSRLSDHRKAMQAGVRVPWERESKGDLIARVVRRLYDYTNDAVGYNLTVEGQEDLMSIQYFGAGRNSTESPDQYRPHCDGDCDGLPHKSGGRVATMVMYCDVEGLVGGATNFQNAGVYVKPELGAAAFFSYLDPLTMNVETGFTTHSGCPVIEGTKKIAVHWMRVGVDEENPWDSFNTLTIKKSDEEEFDD
;
A
#
# COMPACT_ATOMS: atom_id res chain seq x y z
N MET A 1 22.34 33.05 39.32
CA MET A 1 21.47 33.37 38.17
C MET A 1 20.52 32.18 38.03
N LYS A 2 19.34 32.22 38.68
CA LYS A 2 18.02 32.53 38.07
C LYS A 2 17.82 31.72 36.77
N SER A 3 17.12 30.57 36.80
CA SER A 3 15.63 30.44 36.66
C SER A 3 15.20 30.96 35.27
N ILE A 4 14.55 30.19 34.38
CA ILE A 4 13.23 29.57 34.53
C ILE A 4 13.04 28.54 33.37
N LEU A 5 12.55 27.34 33.72
CA LEU A 5 11.88 26.40 32.81
C LEU A 5 10.62 27.05 32.21
N SER A 6 10.41 26.98 30.89
CA SER A 6 9.12 27.35 30.31
C SER A 6 8.84 26.75 28.94
N ILE A 7 7.88 25.82 28.94
CA ILE A 7 6.83 25.60 27.94
C ILE A 7 7.27 25.02 26.58
N SER A 8 7.26 23.68 26.48
CA SER A 8 6.89 22.96 25.25
C SER A 8 6.37 21.53 25.52
N SER A 9 6.46 21.01 26.75
CA SER A 9 5.95 19.67 27.12
C SER A 9 4.61 19.68 27.88
N LEU A 10 3.77 20.70 27.67
CA LEU A 10 2.47 20.84 28.36
C LEU A 10 1.35 21.24 27.39
N VAL A 11 1.16 20.44 26.33
CA VAL A 11 -0.11 20.41 25.55
C VAL A 11 -0.64 18.98 25.37
N ALA A 12 0.11 17.94 25.76
CA ALA A 12 -0.33 16.54 25.70
C ALA A 12 -1.20 16.09 26.90
N ILE A 13 -1.49 16.97 27.87
CA ILE A 13 -2.27 16.63 29.07
C ILE A 13 -3.27 17.75 29.39
N MET A 14 -4.24 18.00 28.50
CA MET A 14 -5.51 18.71 28.81
C MET A 14 -6.54 18.55 27.67
N VAL A 15 -6.81 17.32 27.23
CA VAL A 15 -8.06 16.97 26.50
C VAL A 15 -8.74 15.74 27.14
N ALA A 16 -8.43 15.47 28.40
CA ALA A 16 -9.06 14.41 29.18
C ALA A 16 -9.96 15.03 30.25
N LEU A 17 -10.95 15.85 29.88
CA LEU A 17 -12.11 16.19 30.72
C LEU A 17 -13.09 17.08 29.93
N ALA A 18 -13.99 16.40 29.21
CA ALA A 18 -15.39 16.78 28.89
C ALA A 18 -15.75 16.46 27.43
N GLY A 19 -16.71 15.55 27.25
CA GLY A 19 -17.64 15.63 26.12
C GLY A 19 -17.49 14.59 25.00
N ILE A 20 -17.84 13.34 25.32
CA ILE A 20 -18.48 12.38 24.40
C ILE A 20 -17.65 12.04 23.14
N GLN A 21 -16.63 11.20 23.31
CA GLN A 21 -16.20 10.34 22.21
C GLN A 21 -17.33 9.35 21.94
N SER A 22 -17.93 9.41 20.75
CA SER A 22 -18.64 8.26 20.23
C SER A 22 -17.60 7.15 20.05
N VAL A 23 -17.65 6.16 20.93
CA VAL A 23 -16.88 4.93 20.77
C VAL A 23 -17.41 4.27 19.50
N GLN A 24 -16.76 4.53 18.37
CA GLN A 24 -16.91 3.67 17.21
C GLN A 24 -16.49 2.27 17.67
N PRO A 25 -17.26 1.20 17.40
CA PRO A 25 -16.86 -0.13 17.77
C PRO A 25 -15.51 -0.41 17.10
N LYS A 26 -14.48 -0.65 17.92
CA LYS A 26 -13.14 -1.06 17.47
C LYS A 26 -13.37 -2.23 16.50
N GLU A 27 -12.96 -2.08 15.25
CA GLU A 27 -13.18 -3.10 14.22
C GLU A 27 -12.71 -4.47 14.74
N ILE A 28 -13.53 -5.50 14.52
CA ILE A 28 -13.21 -6.86 14.91
C ILE A 28 -12.20 -7.38 13.89
N LEU A 29 -10.93 -7.15 14.18
CA LEU A 29 -9.83 -7.47 13.30
C LEU A 29 -9.61 -8.99 13.25
N ALA A 30 -9.79 -9.60 12.07
CA ALA A 30 -9.57 -11.03 11.86
C ALA A 30 -8.08 -11.39 11.88
N ARG A 31 -7.74 -12.51 12.52
CA ARG A 31 -6.38 -13.02 12.68
C ARG A 31 -6.33 -14.54 12.66
N LYS A 32 -5.24 -15.07 12.11
CA LYS A 32 -4.93 -16.50 12.11
C LYS A 32 -4.02 -16.83 13.29
N ILE A 33 -4.30 -17.92 14.00
CA ILE A 33 -3.47 -18.45 15.08
C ILE A 33 -3.24 -19.97 14.91
N GLU A 34 -2.05 -20.43 15.23
CA GLU A 34 -1.68 -21.85 15.22
C GLU A 34 -1.32 -22.34 16.63
N PHE A 35 -1.88 -23.46 17.04
CA PHE A 35 -1.54 -24.16 18.28
C PHE A 35 -0.67 -25.37 17.94
N VAL A 36 0.59 -25.35 18.36
CA VAL A 36 1.56 -26.41 18.08
C VAL A 36 1.84 -27.18 19.37
N ASN A 37 1.44 -28.44 19.41
CA ASN A 37 1.65 -29.25 20.60
C ASN A 37 3.04 -29.89 20.59
N ARG A 38 3.88 -29.51 21.55
CA ARG A 38 5.20 -30.11 21.85
C ARG A 38 5.29 -30.53 23.31
N SER A 39 4.15 -30.79 23.95
CA SER A 39 4.05 -31.04 25.39
C SER A 39 4.43 -32.48 25.76
N GLY A 40 4.42 -33.40 24.80
CA GLY A 40 4.54 -34.84 25.04
C GLY A 40 3.22 -35.53 25.41
N LYS A 41 2.11 -34.78 25.51
CA LYS A 41 0.78 -35.28 25.88
C LYS A 41 -0.30 -34.81 24.89
N LYS A 42 -1.51 -35.36 24.97
CA LYS A 42 -2.68 -34.84 24.23
C LYS A 42 -3.20 -33.57 24.91
N LEU A 43 -3.70 -32.64 24.12
CA LEU A 43 -4.27 -31.37 24.59
C LEU A 43 -5.67 -31.16 24.03
N VAL A 44 -6.48 -30.39 24.77
CA VAL A 44 -7.76 -29.84 24.36
C VAL A 44 -7.56 -28.34 24.16
N VAL A 45 -8.13 -27.79 23.08
CA VAL A 45 -8.16 -26.34 22.82
C VAL A 45 -9.62 -25.90 22.78
N GLU A 46 -9.97 -24.99 23.67
CA GLU A 46 -11.33 -24.46 23.80
C GLU A 46 -11.33 -22.95 23.64
N TRP A 47 -12.26 -22.41 22.87
CA TRP A 47 -12.48 -20.98 22.81
C TRP A 47 -13.28 -20.54 24.05
N VAL A 48 -12.86 -19.44 24.68
CA VAL A 48 -13.54 -18.84 25.83
C VAL A 48 -14.32 -17.62 25.35
N ASN A 49 -15.63 -17.64 25.55
CA ASN A 49 -16.48 -16.50 25.21
C ASN A 49 -16.10 -15.30 26.09
N PRO A 50 -15.67 -14.17 25.51
CA PRO A 50 -15.17 -13.03 26.29
C PRO A 50 -16.27 -12.31 27.09
N LYS A 51 -17.56 -12.54 26.77
CA LYS A 51 -18.70 -11.93 27.47
C LYS A 51 -19.31 -12.85 28.51
N THR A 52 -19.45 -14.14 28.20
CA THR A 52 -20.16 -15.10 29.05
C THR A 52 -19.23 -16.00 29.86
N GLY A 53 -17.96 -16.13 29.45
CA GLY A 53 -17.01 -17.09 30.03
C GLY A 53 -17.28 -18.55 29.65
N GLU A 54 -18.29 -18.82 28.82
CA GLU A 54 -18.58 -20.16 28.32
C GLU A 54 -17.45 -20.65 27.42
N VAL A 55 -17.12 -21.93 27.56
CA VAL A 55 -16.08 -22.59 26.75
C VAL A 55 -16.72 -23.40 25.62
N VAL A 56 -16.13 -23.33 24.43
CA VAL A 56 -16.49 -24.14 23.28
C VAL A 56 -15.27 -24.90 22.82
N THR A 57 -15.31 -26.22 22.91
CA THR A 57 -14.21 -27.07 22.44
C THR A 57 -14.05 -26.91 20.93
N ILE A 58 -12.88 -26.41 20.52
CA ILE A 58 -12.53 -26.21 19.11
C ILE A 58 -11.75 -27.43 18.59
N GLN A 59 -10.85 -27.94 19.43
CA GLN A 59 -10.08 -29.15 19.16
C GLN A 59 -10.10 -30.03 20.40
N ASP A 60 -10.80 -31.16 20.32
CA ASP A 60 -11.01 -32.08 21.44
C ASP A 60 -9.77 -32.95 21.73
N GLU A 61 -9.01 -33.31 20.68
CA GLU A 61 -7.71 -33.96 20.85
C GLU A 61 -6.69 -33.34 19.87
N LEU A 62 -5.67 -32.69 20.41
CA LEU A 62 -4.47 -32.26 19.71
C LEU A 62 -3.30 -33.12 20.19
N GLY A 63 -2.85 -34.05 19.36
CA GLY A 63 -1.75 -34.97 19.65
C GLY A 63 -0.39 -34.28 19.72
N ASN A 64 0.59 -34.94 20.35
CA ASN A 64 1.95 -34.40 20.40
C ASN A 64 2.58 -34.37 18.99
N GLY A 65 3.08 -33.21 18.59
CA GLY A 65 3.62 -32.94 17.26
C GLY A 65 2.59 -32.40 16.26
N GLU A 66 1.30 -32.40 16.61
CA GLU A 66 0.23 -31.89 15.76
C GLU A 66 0.07 -30.37 15.88
N ILE A 67 -0.55 -29.79 14.85
CA ILE A 67 -0.83 -28.37 14.71
C ILE A 67 -2.32 -28.20 14.49
N SER A 68 -2.96 -27.34 15.27
CA SER A 68 -4.33 -26.86 15.03
C SER A 68 -4.27 -25.42 14.57
N THR A 69 -4.95 -25.10 13.48
CA THR A 69 -4.93 -23.79 12.84
C THR A 69 -6.33 -23.21 12.83
N LEU A 70 -6.48 -21.96 13.26
CA LEU A 70 -7.77 -21.31 13.39
C LEU A 70 -7.75 -19.88 12.86
N ASP A 71 -8.79 -19.53 12.10
CA ASP A 71 -9.16 -18.14 11.81
C ASP A 71 -10.07 -17.62 12.92
N THR A 72 -9.70 -16.50 13.53
CA THR A 72 -10.30 -15.97 14.74
C THR A 72 -10.17 -14.45 14.75
N PHE A 73 -10.44 -13.78 15.88
CA PHE A 73 -10.39 -12.33 16.00
C PHE A 73 -9.49 -11.88 17.14
N VAL A 74 -8.94 -10.67 17.02
CA VAL A 74 -8.17 -10.04 18.10
C VAL A 74 -8.98 -10.02 19.40
N ASN A 75 -8.32 -10.32 20.52
CA ASN A 75 -8.89 -10.50 21.86
C ASN A 75 -9.71 -11.78 22.07
N HIS A 76 -9.82 -12.68 21.08
CA HIS A 76 -10.29 -14.03 21.39
C HIS A 76 -9.27 -14.74 22.28
N THR A 77 -9.77 -15.42 23.31
CA THR A 77 -8.95 -16.19 24.25
C THR A 77 -9.30 -17.66 24.15
N PHE A 78 -8.28 -18.52 24.20
CA PHE A 78 -8.41 -19.97 24.16
C PHE A 78 -7.82 -20.58 25.42
N ALA A 79 -8.56 -21.50 26.02
CA ALA A 79 -8.13 -22.35 27.11
C ALA A 79 -7.48 -23.62 26.56
N ILE A 80 -6.34 -23.99 27.13
CA ILE A 80 -5.56 -25.17 26.75
C ILE A 80 -5.34 -26.01 28.00
N HIS A 81 -5.68 -27.30 27.92
CA HIS A 81 -5.49 -28.25 29.01
C HIS A 81 -5.34 -29.68 28.49
N GLU A 82 -4.97 -30.62 29.36
CA GLU A 82 -4.94 -32.05 29.03
C GLU A 82 -6.38 -32.64 29.10
N PRO A 83 -6.72 -33.67 28.29
CA PRO A 83 -8.03 -34.30 28.33
C PRO A 83 -8.22 -35.11 29.62
N GLY A 84 -9.36 -34.91 30.29
CA GLY A 84 -9.75 -35.64 31.50
C GLY A 84 -9.42 -34.90 32.81
N ASN A 85 -10.43 -34.28 33.42
CA ASN A 85 -10.31 -33.57 34.70
C ASN A 85 -10.29 -34.52 35.93
N GLU A 86 -10.46 -35.84 35.75
CA GLU A 86 -10.70 -36.80 36.86
C GLU A 86 -9.46 -37.54 37.39
N SER A 87 -8.26 -37.34 36.83
CA SER A 87 -7.02 -37.98 37.33
C SER A 87 -5.86 -37.03 37.62
N CYS A 88 -6.15 -35.77 37.97
CA CYS A 88 -5.13 -34.81 38.38
C CYS A 88 -4.72 -35.03 39.85
N THR A 89 -3.72 -35.87 40.08
CA THR A 89 -3.15 -36.13 41.43
C THR A 89 -1.87 -35.35 41.73
N SER A 90 -1.47 -34.37 40.91
CA SER A 90 -0.28 -33.53 41.14
C SER A 90 -0.59 -32.04 41.04
N GLU A 91 0.13 -31.20 41.80
CA GLU A 91 0.01 -29.74 41.92
C GLU A 91 0.11 -28.92 40.60
N ILE A 92 0.33 -29.56 39.45
CA ILE A 92 0.42 -28.91 38.14
C ILE A 92 -0.61 -29.52 37.19
N CYS A 93 -1.89 -29.18 37.40
CA CYS A 93 -2.95 -29.28 36.40
C CYS A 93 -3.55 -27.89 36.21
N GLY A 94 -2.88 -27.06 35.41
CA GLY A 94 -3.34 -25.69 35.13
C GLY A 94 -4.00 -25.62 33.76
N VAL A 95 -5.11 -24.91 33.63
CA VAL A 95 -5.56 -24.40 32.32
C VAL A 95 -4.64 -23.25 31.94
N GLN A 96 -4.08 -23.29 30.74
CA GLN A 96 -3.32 -22.16 30.20
C GLN A 96 -4.18 -21.40 29.20
N TYR A 97 -4.08 -20.07 29.23
CA TYR A 97 -4.83 -19.21 28.32
C TYR A 97 -3.90 -18.60 27.27
N VAL A 98 -4.39 -18.55 26.04
CA VAL A 98 -3.74 -17.91 24.89
C VAL A 98 -4.71 -16.89 24.33
N THR A 99 -4.29 -15.62 24.25
CA THR A 99 -5.12 -14.56 23.67
C THR A 99 -4.52 -14.08 22.37
N VAL A 100 -5.37 -13.92 21.37
CA VAL A 100 -5.00 -13.47 20.02
C VAL A 100 -4.70 -11.97 20.05
N THR A 101 -3.52 -11.60 19.58
CA THR A 101 -3.05 -10.20 19.49
C THR A 101 -3.28 -9.61 18.09
N GLU A 102 -2.90 -8.35 17.89
CA GLU A 102 -2.98 -7.69 16.58
C GLU A 102 -1.88 -8.15 15.60
N ASN A 103 -0.87 -8.90 16.07
CA ASN A 103 0.28 -9.38 15.29
C ASN A 103 -0.12 -10.47 14.27
N LYS A 104 0.70 -10.67 13.23
CA LYS A 104 0.43 -11.67 12.17
C LYS A 104 1.16 -12.98 12.46
N GLU A 105 0.69 -14.06 11.83
CA GLU A 105 1.32 -15.38 11.90
C GLU A 105 1.59 -15.87 13.34
N GLN A 106 0.61 -15.70 14.22
CA GLN A 106 0.72 -16.07 15.63
C GLN A 106 0.76 -17.60 15.80
N ILE A 107 1.74 -18.07 16.56
CA ILE A 107 1.95 -19.47 16.91
C ILE A 107 2.07 -19.58 18.43
N ALA A 108 1.16 -20.33 19.05
CA ALA A 108 1.29 -20.77 20.42
C ALA A 108 1.92 -22.17 20.43
N VAL A 109 3.16 -22.28 20.92
CA VAL A 109 3.85 -23.56 21.08
C VAL A 109 3.68 -24.05 22.51
N ILE A 110 2.94 -25.13 22.70
CA ILE A 110 2.67 -25.70 24.03
C ILE A 110 3.77 -26.71 24.35
N LYS A 111 4.62 -26.42 25.33
CA LYS A 111 5.69 -27.30 25.82
C LYS A 111 5.23 -28.16 27.00
N SER A 112 6.13 -29.01 27.48
CA SER A 112 5.86 -29.86 28.65
C SER A 112 5.46 -29.02 29.87
N GLY A 113 4.50 -29.51 30.66
CA GLY A 113 3.94 -28.78 31.80
C GLY A 113 3.01 -27.62 31.43
N LEU A 114 2.42 -27.64 30.23
CA LEU A 114 1.51 -26.59 29.70
C LEU A 114 2.12 -25.19 29.61
N LYS A 115 3.45 -25.09 29.58
CA LYS A 115 4.15 -23.84 29.30
C LYS A 115 3.90 -23.43 27.85
N VAL A 116 3.33 -22.26 27.63
CA VAL A 116 3.12 -21.71 26.28
C VAL A 116 4.25 -20.74 25.93
N GLU A 117 4.84 -20.94 24.76
CA GLU A 117 5.77 -20.01 24.12
C GLU A 117 5.06 -19.40 22.91
N HIS A 118 5.03 -18.07 22.85
CA HIS A 118 4.41 -17.33 21.76
C HIS A 118 5.48 -16.94 20.74
N GLU A 119 5.19 -17.22 19.47
CA GLU A 119 5.93 -16.74 18.32
C GLU A 119 4.94 -16.01 17.40
N ASP A 120 5.38 -14.95 16.76
CA ASP A 120 4.63 -14.17 15.78
C ASP A 120 5.62 -13.49 14.82
N ASP A 121 5.13 -12.78 13.82
CA ASP A 121 5.95 -12.02 12.88
C ASP A 121 6.93 -11.06 13.58
N GLU A 122 6.48 -10.35 14.61
CA GLU A 122 7.30 -9.40 15.36
C GLU A 122 8.39 -10.08 16.20
N SER A 123 8.03 -11.05 17.05
CA SER A 123 8.95 -11.76 17.94
C SER A 123 9.97 -12.59 17.18
N ARG A 124 9.60 -13.21 16.04
CA ARG A 124 10.58 -13.88 15.16
C ARG A 124 11.53 -12.88 14.54
N SER A 125 11.05 -11.72 14.11
CA SER A 125 11.92 -10.64 13.61
C SER A 125 12.90 -10.16 14.68
N ILE A 126 12.44 -9.99 15.92
CA ILE A 126 13.29 -9.63 17.07
C ILE A 126 14.31 -10.74 17.38
N GLN A 127 13.89 -12.01 17.38
CA GLN A 127 14.79 -13.15 17.63
C GLN A 127 15.84 -13.30 16.53
N GLU A 128 15.45 -13.15 15.26
CA GLU A 128 16.38 -13.12 14.14
C GLU A 128 17.37 -11.98 14.29
N ALA A 129 16.89 -10.76 14.59
CA ALA A 129 17.74 -9.59 14.80
C ALA A 129 18.68 -9.78 16.02
N ALA A 130 18.19 -10.36 17.11
CA ALA A 130 19.00 -10.67 18.29
C ALA A 130 20.03 -11.76 18.01
N GLY A 131 19.73 -12.70 17.10
CA GLY A 131 20.66 -13.73 16.63
C GLY A 131 21.81 -13.18 15.79
N ILE A 132 21.63 -12.01 15.16
CA ILE A 132 22.69 -11.37 14.37
C ILE A 132 23.89 -11.07 15.27
N GLY A 133 25.04 -11.63 14.87
CA GLY A 133 26.30 -11.47 15.59
C GLY A 133 26.40 -12.24 16.92
N ALA A 134 25.50 -13.19 17.19
CA ALA A 134 25.63 -14.08 18.35
C ALA A 134 26.97 -14.82 18.36
N ASP A 135 27.39 -15.34 17.20
CA ASP A 135 28.70 -15.97 17.02
C ASP A 135 29.85 -15.00 17.30
N CYS A 136 29.74 -13.73 16.86
CA CYS A 136 30.74 -12.70 17.14
C CYS A 136 30.87 -12.46 18.65
N ARG A 137 29.74 -12.34 19.36
CA ARG A 137 29.72 -12.18 20.82
C ARG A 137 30.32 -13.40 21.53
N ASP A 138 30.05 -14.61 21.06
CA ASP A 138 30.59 -15.83 21.67
C ASP A 138 32.08 -16.02 21.37
N GLN A 139 32.55 -15.61 20.19
CA GLN A 139 33.99 -15.52 19.89
C GLN A 139 34.69 -14.51 20.81
N ALA A 140 34.10 -13.33 21.02
CA ALA A 140 34.64 -12.32 21.94
C ALA A 140 34.74 -12.86 23.38
N LYS A 141 33.68 -13.52 23.89
CA LYS A 141 33.70 -14.18 25.21
C LYS A 141 34.80 -15.23 25.31
N ARG A 142 35.02 -16.04 24.27
CA ARG A 142 36.09 -17.05 24.23
C ARG A 142 37.47 -16.39 24.30
N ARG A 143 37.71 -15.34 23.52
CA ARG A 143 38.98 -14.58 23.51
C ARG A 143 39.30 -13.94 24.86
N ILE A 144 38.29 -13.39 25.54
CA ILE A 144 38.43 -12.87 26.93
C ILE A 144 38.86 -13.99 27.88
N ARG A 145 38.23 -15.17 27.81
CA ARG A 145 38.59 -16.32 28.66
C ARG A 145 40.01 -16.82 28.41
N LEU A 146 40.53 -16.62 27.20
CA LEU A 146 41.90 -16.98 26.82
C LEU A 146 42.95 -15.92 27.21
N GLY A 147 42.52 -14.80 27.82
CA GLY A 147 43.42 -13.74 28.30
C GLY A 147 43.86 -12.75 27.23
N GLU A 148 43.16 -12.66 26.11
CA GLU A 148 43.45 -11.66 25.07
C GLU A 148 43.19 -10.23 25.57
N ASN A 149 43.93 -9.25 25.04
CA ASN A 149 43.78 -7.84 25.42
C ASN A 149 42.35 -7.34 25.10
N PRO A 150 41.64 -6.72 26.07
CA PRO A 150 40.27 -6.23 25.88
C PRO A 150 40.08 -5.30 24.68
N SER A 151 41.07 -4.44 24.36
CA SER A 151 40.99 -3.54 23.20
C SER A 151 40.95 -4.32 21.89
N ASN A 152 41.82 -5.33 21.75
CA ASN A 152 41.84 -6.21 20.58
C ASN A 152 40.55 -7.02 20.47
N VAL A 153 39.98 -7.48 21.59
CA VAL A 153 38.70 -8.20 21.58
C VAL A 153 37.57 -7.31 21.08
N MET A 154 37.52 -6.06 21.53
CA MET A 154 36.48 -5.10 21.10
C MET A 154 36.61 -4.73 19.62
N GLU A 155 37.82 -4.57 19.12
CA GLU A 155 38.09 -4.33 17.69
C GLU A 155 37.62 -5.52 16.83
N ASN A 156 38.05 -6.74 17.18
CA ASN A 156 37.63 -7.96 16.48
C ASN A 156 36.10 -8.18 16.54
N LEU A 157 35.47 -7.83 17.67
CA LEU A 157 34.01 -7.90 17.80
C LEU A 157 33.33 -6.90 16.87
N GLY A 158 33.83 -5.65 16.81
CA GLY A 158 33.34 -4.62 15.90
C GLY A 158 33.40 -5.06 14.44
N GLU A 159 34.55 -5.51 13.98
CA GLU A 159 34.76 -6.01 12.62
C GLU A 159 33.83 -7.19 12.28
N CYS A 160 33.72 -8.16 13.20
CA CYS A 160 32.83 -9.32 13.01
C CYS A 160 31.36 -8.89 12.92
N MET A 161 30.92 -7.97 13.78
CA MET A 161 29.55 -7.46 13.78
C MET A 161 29.25 -6.71 12.49
N GLU A 162 30.14 -5.82 12.04
CA GLU A 162 29.99 -5.04 10.81
C GLU A 162 29.86 -5.96 9.59
N GLN A 163 30.76 -6.94 9.44
CA GLN A 163 30.70 -7.91 8.35
C GLN A 163 29.44 -8.77 8.39
N THR A 164 29.00 -9.19 9.58
CA THR A 164 27.80 -10.01 9.75
C THR A 164 26.54 -9.23 9.37
N VAL A 165 26.42 -7.98 9.83
CA VAL A 165 25.30 -7.09 9.52
C VAL A 165 25.28 -6.79 8.02
N ALA A 166 26.41 -6.37 7.44
CA ALA A 166 26.51 -6.08 6.01
C ALA A 166 26.11 -7.28 5.16
N LYS A 167 26.58 -8.49 5.51
CA LYS A 167 26.20 -9.72 4.82
C LYS A 167 24.71 -10.03 4.94
N LYS A 168 24.11 -9.84 6.12
CA LYS A 168 22.68 -10.09 6.33
C LYS A 168 21.82 -9.09 5.56
N ILE A 169 22.23 -7.82 5.50
CA ILE A 169 21.58 -6.79 4.67
C ILE A 169 21.67 -7.18 3.18
N GLN A 170 22.86 -7.57 2.71
CA GLN A 170 23.03 -8.01 1.33
C GLN A 170 22.14 -9.21 1.00
N GLN A 171 22.11 -10.23 1.87
CA GLN A 171 21.23 -11.40 1.68
C GLN A 171 19.75 -11.01 1.61
N LYS A 172 19.31 -10.06 2.44
CA LYS A 172 17.93 -9.56 2.39
C LYS A 172 17.63 -8.77 1.13
N ASN A 173 18.58 -7.96 0.65
CA ASN A 173 18.43 -7.26 -0.62
C ASN A 173 18.39 -8.23 -1.81
N ASP A 174 19.20 -9.29 -1.80
CA ASP A 174 19.20 -10.33 -2.84
C ASP A 174 17.87 -11.10 -2.85
N GLU A 175 17.32 -11.41 -1.67
CA GLU A 175 16.00 -12.04 -1.50
C GLU A 175 14.88 -11.15 -2.08
N ILE A 176 14.87 -9.86 -1.72
CA ILE A 176 13.92 -8.87 -2.26
C ILE A 176 14.04 -8.78 -3.79
N ALA A 177 15.26 -8.75 -4.33
CA ALA A 177 15.49 -8.68 -5.77
C ALA A 177 14.96 -9.94 -6.48
N PHE A 178 15.18 -11.12 -5.91
CA PHE A 178 14.67 -12.38 -6.45
C PHE A 178 13.14 -12.44 -6.43
N GLU A 179 12.50 -12.06 -5.31
CA GLU A 179 11.04 -11.97 -5.22
C GLU A 179 10.47 -10.98 -6.23
N SER A 180 11.14 -9.85 -6.42
CA SER A 180 10.77 -8.84 -7.42
C SER A 180 10.78 -9.42 -8.83
N GLN A 181 11.82 -10.18 -9.19
CA GLN A 181 11.89 -10.84 -10.50
C GLN A 181 10.75 -11.83 -10.71
N ILE A 182 10.43 -12.66 -9.71
CA ILE A 182 9.29 -13.60 -9.79
C ILE A 182 7.98 -12.84 -9.97
N ARG A 183 7.74 -11.80 -9.17
CA ARG A 183 6.53 -10.96 -9.25
C ARG A 183 6.36 -10.36 -10.64
N LEU A 184 7.41 -9.78 -11.21
CA LEU A 184 7.39 -9.18 -12.54
C LEU A 184 7.17 -10.22 -13.65
N ALA A 185 7.75 -11.41 -13.52
CA ALA A 185 7.55 -12.48 -14.49
C ALA A 185 6.12 -13.03 -14.48
N LEU A 186 5.55 -13.26 -13.28
CA LEU A 186 4.19 -13.79 -13.12
C LEU A 186 3.14 -12.76 -13.54
N SER A 187 3.29 -11.52 -13.14
CA SER A 187 2.33 -10.45 -13.45
C SER A 187 2.16 -10.24 -14.96
N GLY A 188 3.25 -10.26 -15.73
CA GLY A 188 3.19 -10.14 -17.19
C GLY A 188 2.48 -11.30 -17.88
N GLN A 189 2.52 -12.51 -17.29
CA GLN A 189 1.76 -13.66 -17.81
C GLN A 189 0.27 -13.56 -17.45
N LEU A 190 -0.04 -13.04 -16.26
CA LEU A 190 -1.41 -12.96 -15.74
C LEU A 190 -2.19 -11.76 -16.31
N GLU A 191 -1.53 -10.70 -16.78
CA GLU A 191 -2.18 -9.47 -17.23
C GLU A 191 -3.30 -9.74 -18.24
N ASN A 192 -3.00 -10.53 -19.29
CA ASN A 192 -3.99 -10.85 -20.33
C ASN A 192 -5.18 -11.64 -19.77
N HIS A 193 -4.95 -12.53 -18.78
CA HIS A 193 -6.02 -13.30 -18.16
C HIS A 193 -6.89 -12.42 -17.26
N THR A 194 -6.27 -11.57 -16.45
CA THR A 194 -6.96 -10.63 -15.56
C THR A 194 -7.83 -9.65 -16.35
N CYS A 195 -7.32 -9.10 -17.45
CA CYS A 195 -8.08 -8.18 -18.30
C CYS A 195 -9.10 -8.87 -19.22
N ALA A 196 -9.00 -10.19 -19.43
CA ALA A 196 -9.94 -10.95 -20.26
C ALA A 196 -11.20 -11.38 -19.51
N ASP A 197 -11.24 -11.27 -18.19
CA ASP A 197 -12.42 -11.57 -17.39
C ASP A 197 -13.29 -10.32 -17.21
N PRO A 198 -14.42 -10.20 -17.93
CA PRO A 198 -15.30 -9.04 -17.84
C PRO A 198 -16.15 -9.00 -16.56
N GLU A 199 -16.28 -10.12 -15.85
CA GLU A 199 -17.06 -10.24 -14.62
C GLU A 199 -16.22 -9.99 -13.36
N LYS A 200 -14.93 -9.73 -13.53
CA LYS A 200 -14.03 -9.48 -12.42
C LYS A 200 -14.40 -8.20 -11.69
N GLU A 201 -14.65 -8.32 -10.39
CA GLU A 201 -14.87 -7.17 -9.51
C GLU A 201 -13.56 -6.53 -9.06
N THR A 202 -13.65 -5.29 -8.54
CA THR A 202 -12.52 -4.61 -7.88
C THR A 202 -11.92 -5.52 -6.82
N SER A 203 -10.58 -5.54 -6.73
CA SER A 203 -9.86 -6.33 -5.72
C SER A 203 -10.35 -6.04 -4.31
N GLU A 204 -10.30 -7.04 -3.44
CA GLU A 204 -10.64 -6.88 -2.03
C GLU A 204 -9.74 -5.83 -1.37
N ALA A 205 -10.35 -4.99 -0.54
CA ALA A 205 -9.62 -3.96 0.18
C ALA A 205 -8.82 -4.57 1.33
N VAL A 206 -7.56 -4.14 1.49
CA VAL A 206 -6.75 -4.47 2.67
C VAL A 206 -7.21 -3.69 3.90
N ASP A 207 -7.80 -2.51 3.67
CA ASP A 207 -8.40 -1.64 4.69
C ASP A 207 -9.43 -0.71 4.05
N THR A 208 -10.31 -0.11 4.85
CA THR A 208 -11.29 0.87 4.38
C THR A 208 -11.36 2.08 5.29
N LYS A 209 -11.53 3.28 4.72
CA LYS A 209 -11.74 4.51 5.49
C LYS A 209 -12.83 5.39 4.91
N ILE A 210 -13.36 6.28 5.75
CA ILE A 210 -14.24 7.36 5.32
C ILE A 210 -13.45 8.66 5.28
N TRP A 211 -13.29 9.24 4.10
CA TRP A 211 -12.69 10.56 3.93
C TRP A 211 -13.78 11.63 3.85
N THR A 212 -13.67 12.68 4.68
CA THR A 212 -14.64 13.79 4.70
C THR A 212 -13.98 15.05 4.15
N HIS A 213 -14.53 15.59 3.07
CA HIS A 213 -14.05 16.83 2.46
C HIS A 213 -15.24 17.73 2.14
N ASN A 214 -15.18 18.98 2.61
CA ASN A 214 -16.28 19.95 2.47
C ASN A 214 -17.65 19.40 2.90
N ASN A 215 -17.69 18.72 4.06
CA ASN A 215 -18.87 18.03 4.63
C ASN A 215 -19.43 16.87 3.80
N VAL A 216 -18.73 16.43 2.74
CA VAL A 216 -19.10 15.24 1.96
C VAL A 216 -18.23 14.07 2.38
N LYS A 217 -18.87 12.98 2.81
CA LYS A 217 -18.23 11.71 3.17
C LYS A 217 -18.05 10.83 1.94
N ARG A 218 -16.88 10.24 1.78
CA ARG A 218 -16.55 9.30 0.69
C ARG A 218 -15.95 8.03 1.27
N GLU A 219 -16.39 6.90 0.74
CA GLU A 219 -15.83 5.59 1.06
C GLU A 219 -14.55 5.39 0.24
N VAL A 220 -13.48 5.01 0.93
CA VAL A 220 -12.17 4.76 0.37
C VAL A 220 -11.80 3.31 0.69
N SER A 221 -11.62 2.51 -0.36
CA SER A 221 -11.04 1.18 -0.28
C SER A 221 -9.55 1.28 -0.52
N ILE A 222 -8.75 0.91 0.48
CA ILE A 222 -7.30 0.81 0.36
C ILE A 222 -7.01 -0.58 -0.20
N LEU A 223 -6.48 -0.65 -1.43
CA LEU A 223 -6.28 -1.91 -2.16
C LEU A 223 -4.82 -2.40 -2.09
N HIS A 224 -3.89 -1.46 -1.87
CA HIS A 224 -2.48 -1.74 -1.65
C HIS A 224 -1.91 -0.62 -0.78
N ASP A 225 -1.22 -0.98 0.30
CA ASP A 225 -0.69 -0.04 1.28
C ASP A 225 0.79 -0.33 1.55
N ARG A 226 1.65 0.43 0.87
CA ARG A 226 3.09 0.49 1.14
C ARG A 226 3.53 1.95 1.19
N PRO A 227 4.57 2.28 1.99
CA PRO A 227 5.04 3.67 2.12
C PRO A 227 5.35 4.35 0.79
N ALA A 228 6.03 3.64 -0.12
CA ALA A 228 6.37 4.14 -1.45
C ALA A 228 5.24 3.98 -2.48
N SER A 229 4.24 3.12 -2.23
CA SER A 229 3.17 2.84 -3.19
C SER A 229 1.85 2.56 -2.50
N GLN A 230 0.88 3.44 -2.68
CA GLN A 230 -0.50 3.22 -2.26
C GLN A 230 -1.42 3.14 -3.47
N ILE A 231 -2.45 2.30 -3.42
CA ILE A 231 -3.49 2.22 -4.46
C ILE A 231 -4.86 2.19 -3.77
N HIS A 232 -5.70 3.20 -4.03
CA HIS A 232 -7.03 3.33 -3.44
C HIS A 232 -8.11 3.39 -4.52
N ALA A 233 -9.28 2.80 -4.24
CA ALA A 233 -10.51 3.07 -4.97
C ALA A 233 -11.43 3.95 -4.12
N ILE A 234 -11.95 5.02 -4.69
CA ILE A 234 -12.73 6.04 -3.97
C ILE A 234 -14.09 6.18 -4.64
N LYS A 235 -15.16 5.87 -3.91
CA LYS A 235 -16.53 6.01 -4.43
C LYS A 235 -16.99 7.46 -4.38
N ASN A 236 -17.85 7.84 -5.33
CA ASN A 236 -18.49 9.17 -5.39
C ASN A 236 -17.48 10.33 -5.28
N PHE A 237 -16.36 10.21 -5.98
CA PHE A 237 -15.27 11.17 -5.95
C PHE A 237 -15.58 12.41 -6.82
N ILE A 238 -15.96 12.20 -8.07
CA ILE A 238 -16.30 13.24 -9.06
C ILE A 238 -17.81 13.22 -9.36
N SER A 239 -18.39 14.41 -9.50
CA SER A 239 -19.81 14.58 -9.85
C SER A 239 -20.06 14.54 -11.36
N ALA A 240 -21.32 14.31 -11.75
CA ALA A 240 -21.72 14.34 -13.15
C ALA A 240 -21.47 15.73 -13.78
N GLU A 241 -21.73 16.81 -13.05
CA GLU A 241 -21.51 18.18 -13.54
C GLU A 241 -20.01 18.48 -13.76
N GLU A 242 -19.14 17.97 -12.89
CA GLU A 242 -17.69 18.08 -13.04
C GLU A 242 -17.20 17.28 -14.27
N CYS A 243 -17.71 16.07 -14.45
CA CYS A 243 -17.42 15.26 -15.64
C CYS A 243 -17.90 15.92 -16.95
N ASP A 244 -19.08 16.52 -16.93
CA ASP A 244 -19.63 17.29 -18.05
C ASP A 244 -18.79 18.52 -18.37
N ALA A 245 -18.32 19.24 -17.34
CA ALA A 245 -17.47 20.41 -17.52
C ALA A 245 -16.14 20.04 -18.20
N ILE A 246 -15.49 18.96 -17.73
CA ILE A 246 -14.27 18.43 -18.33
C ILE A 246 -14.53 17.99 -19.77
N SER A 247 -15.60 17.23 -20.03
CA SER A 247 -15.94 16.74 -21.37
C SER A 247 -16.21 17.88 -22.36
N LYS A 248 -16.90 18.94 -21.93
CA LYS A 248 -17.16 20.14 -22.76
C LYS A 248 -15.87 20.90 -23.08
N ALA A 249 -14.97 21.04 -22.10
CA ALA A 249 -13.68 21.68 -22.31
C ALA A 249 -12.75 20.87 -23.22
N ALA A 250 -12.81 19.53 -23.13
CA ALA A 250 -12.03 18.61 -23.93
C ALA A 250 -12.50 18.52 -25.39
N ALA A 251 -13.80 18.56 -25.64
CA ALA A 251 -14.41 18.31 -26.96
C ALA A 251 -13.73 19.01 -28.16
N PRO A 252 -13.41 20.32 -28.12
CA PRO A 252 -12.75 20.99 -29.26
C PRO A 252 -11.26 20.65 -29.41
N LEU A 253 -10.64 19.99 -28.43
CA LEU A 253 -9.20 19.69 -28.37
C LEU A 253 -8.89 18.20 -28.57
N LEU A 254 -9.92 17.36 -28.70
CA LEU A 254 -9.79 15.91 -28.83
C LEU A 254 -9.00 15.55 -30.09
N HIS A 255 -7.92 14.80 -29.88
CA HIS A 255 -7.09 14.23 -30.93
C HIS A 255 -6.73 12.80 -30.56
N ARG A 256 -6.32 11.98 -31.55
CA ARG A 256 -5.87 10.62 -31.27
C ARG A 256 -4.57 10.67 -30.48
N GLY A 257 -4.46 9.83 -29.45
CA GLY A 257 -3.26 9.73 -28.63
C GLY A 257 -2.00 9.40 -29.43
N THR A 258 -0.89 10.00 -29.04
CA THR A 258 0.45 9.68 -29.56
C THR A 258 1.31 9.08 -28.45
N VAL A 259 2.27 8.23 -28.82
CA VAL A 259 3.29 7.71 -27.88
C VAL A 259 4.57 8.50 -28.07
N ALA A 260 5.28 8.75 -26.96
CA ALA A 260 6.63 9.33 -27.00
C ALA A 260 7.54 8.42 -27.84
N ASP A 261 8.33 9.00 -28.73
CA ASP A 261 9.25 8.26 -29.59
C ASP A 261 10.63 8.02 -28.96
N GLY A 262 10.80 8.43 -27.70
CA GLY A 262 12.06 8.33 -26.95
C GLY A 262 13.12 9.36 -27.37
N LYS A 263 12.79 10.30 -28.26
CA LYS A 263 13.67 11.37 -28.77
C LYS A 263 13.05 12.76 -28.67
N GLY A 264 12.06 12.93 -27.80
CA GLY A 264 11.34 14.19 -27.62
C GLY A 264 10.19 14.43 -28.62
N GLY A 265 9.93 13.50 -29.54
CA GLY A 265 8.82 13.55 -30.48
C GLY A 265 7.64 12.65 -30.07
N SER A 266 6.55 12.70 -30.84
CA SER A 266 5.39 11.84 -30.64
C SER A 266 4.93 11.19 -31.95
N ARG A 267 4.52 9.92 -31.89
CA ARG A 267 4.01 9.17 -33.05
C ARG A 267 2.65 8.57 -32.77
N LEU A 268 1.79 8.51 -33.80
CA LEU A 268 0.57 7.71 -33.75
C LEU A 268 0.94 6.24 -33.56
N SER A 269 0.22 5.56 -32.67
CA SER A 269 0.47 4.14 -32.36
C SER A 269 -0.84 3.38 -32.22
N ASP A 270 -0.89 2.18 -32.77
CA ASP A 270 -1.98 1.22 -32.52
C ASP A 270 -2.07 0.81 -31.04
N HIS A 271 -1.07 1.15 -30.23
CA HIS A 271 -1.03 0.94 -28.78
C HIS A 271 -1.67 2.08 -27.98
N ARG A 272 -2.00 3.22 -28.62
CA ARG A 272 -2.68 4.37 -27.98
C ARG A 272 -3.73 4.95 -28.95
N LYS A 273 -4.76 4.14 -29.23
CA LYS A 273 -5.88 4.50 -30.15
C LYS A 273 -6.90 5.48 -29.57
N ALA A 274 -6.95 5.57 -28.24
CA ALA A 274 -7.89 6.42 -27.51
C ALA A 274 -7.78 7.89 -27.93
N MET A 275 -8.92 8.59 -27.90
CA MET A 275 -8.96 10.04 -28.07
C MET A 275 -8.55 10.71 -26.76
N GLN A 276 -7.73 11.75 -26.81
CA GLN A 276 -7.28 12.47 -25.64
C GLN A 276 -7.30 13.99 -25.86
N ALA A 277 -7.41 14.75 -24.77
CA ALA A 277 -7.27 16.19 -24.75
C ALA A 277 -6.71 16.64 -23.39
N GLY A 278 -5.74 17.57 -23.43
CA GLY A 278 -5.33 18.32 -22.25
C GLY A 278 -6.34 19.43 -21.96
N VAL A 279 -6.80 19.50 -20.72
CA VAL A 279 -7.76 20.48 -20.23
C VAL A 279 -7.09 21.30 -19.15
N ARG A 280 -6.83 22.56 -19.46
CA ARG A 280 -6.21 23.50 -18.52
C ARG A 280 -7.07 23.68 -17.27
N VAL A 281 -6.43 23.60 -16.10
CA VAL A 281 -7.11 23.86 -14.82
C VAL A 281 -7.24 25.38 -14.60
N PRO A 282 -8.46 25.93 -14.49
CA PRO A 282 -8.67 27.37 -14.39
C PRO A 282 -8.63 27.84 -12.93
N TRP A 283 -7.45 27.78 -12.30
CA TRP A 283 -7.23 28.14 -10.89
C TRP A 283 -7.74 29.54 -10.54
N GLU A 284 -7.66 30.49 -11.46
CA GLU A 284 -8.14 31.86 -11.29
C GLU A 284 -9.66 31.98 -11.10
N ARG A 285 -10.40 30.92 -11.46
CA ARG A 285 -11.87 30.84 -11.33
C ARG A 285 -12.33 29.91 -10.20
N GLU A 286 -11.43 29.32 -9.44
CA GLU A 286 -11.77 28.43 -8.34
C GLU A 286 -12.68 29.11 -7.30
N SER A 287 -12.32 30.33 -6.88
CA SER A 287 -13.10 31.13 -5.92
C SER A 287 -14.51 31.49 -6.41
N LYS A 288 -14.75 31.40 -7.72
CA LYS A 288 -16.06 31.61 -8.37
C LYS A 288 -16.84 30.31 -8.54
N GLY A 289 -16.32 29.19 -8.03
CA GLY A 289 -16.98 27.90 -8.05
C GLY A 289 -16.75 27.09 -9.34
N ASP A 290 -15.69 27.38 -10.11
CA ASP A 290 -15.37 26.62 -11.33
C ASP A 290 -15.24 25.12 -11.04
N LEU A 291 -15.98 24.30 -11.79
CA LEU A 291 -16.12 22.87 -11.52
C LEU A 291 -14.79 22.11 -11.73
N ILE A 292 -14.00 22.50 -12.73
CA ILE A 292 -12.73 21.83 -13.04
C ILE A 292 -11.72 22.14 -11.93
N ALA A 293 -11.57 23.42 -11.58
CA ALA A 293 -10.66 23.80 -10.49
C ALA A 293 -11.07 23.16 -9.15
N ARG A 294 -12.37 23.08 -8.84
CA ARG A 294 -12.87 22.46 -7.60
C ARG A 294 -12.58 20.97 -7.49
N VAL A 295 -12.71 20.20 -8.57
CA VAL A 295 -12.37 18.77 -8.53
C VAL A 295 -10.86 18.55 -8.44
N VAL A 296 -10.05 19.39 -9.08
CA VAL A 296 -8.59 19.33 -8.94
C VAL A 296 -8.15 19.73 -7.53
N ARG A 297 -8.79 20.74 -6.91
CA ARG A 297 -8.58 21.05 -5.49
C ARG A 297 -8.86 19.85 -4.60
N ARG A 298 -10.01 19.21 -4.80
CA ARG A 298 -10.41 18.01 -4.05
C ARG A 298 -9.41 16.87 -4.20
N LEU A 299 -8.89 16.61 -5.40
CA LEU A 299 -7.99 15.47 -5.63
C LEU A 299 -6.63 15.66 -4.98
N TYR A 300 -6.02 16.84 -5.06
CA TYR A 300 -4.71 17.01 -4.44
C TYR A 300 -4.85 17.21 -2.90
N ASP A 301 -5.99 17.75 -2.41
CA ASP A 301 -6.32 17.71 -0.97
C ASP A 301 -6.42 16.28 -0.44
N TYR A 302 -7.06 15.38 -1.21
CA TYR A 302 -7.11 13.96 -0.89
C TYR A 302 -5.70 13.34 -0.89
N THR A 303 -4.87 13.65 -1.88
CA THR A 303 -3.49 13.18 -1.93
C THR A 303 -2.70 13.63 -0.70
N ASN A 304 -2.86 14.89 -0.28
CA ASN A 304 -2.23 15.39 0.94
C ASN A 304 -2.69 14.66 2.21
N ASP A 305 -3.99 14.35 2.33
CA ASP A 305 -4.52 13.51 3.43
C ASP A 305 -3.98 12.08 3.40
N ALA A 306 -3.91 11.48 2.20
CA ALA A 306 -3.54 10.08 2.04
C ALA A 306 -2.04 9.82 2.29
N VAL A 307 -1.17 10.68 1.76
CA VAL A 307 0.28 10.41 1.71
C VAL A 307 1.16 11.54 2.24
N GLY A 308 0.60 12.70 2.61
CA GLY A 308 1.34 13.76 3.30
C GLY A 308 2.34 14.55 2.45
N TYR A 309 2.20 14.55 1.11
CA TYR A 309 3.14 15.23 0.20
C TYR A 309 3.15 16.77 0.26
N ASN A 310 2.17 17.38 0.93
CA ASN A 310 2.02 18.83 1.03
C ASN A 310 2.03 19.55 -0.35
N LEU A 311 1.32 18.96 -1.31
CA LEU A 311 1.16 19.47 -2.66
C LEU A 311 0.43 20.82 -2.68
N THR A 312 0.84 21.66 -3.61
CA THR A 312 0.26 22.98 -3.90
C THR A 312 -0.24 23.05 -5.35
N VAL A 313 -0.84 24.18 -5.75
CA VAL A 313 -1.45 24.32 -7.10
C VAL A 313 -0.42 24.27 -8.22
N GLU A 314 0.83 24.63 -7.93
CA GLU A 314 1.95 24.71 -8.86
C GLU A 314 2.39 23.32 -9.34
N GLY A 315 2.12 22.27 -8.56
CA GLY A 315 2.40 20.88 -8.92
C GLY A 315 1.27 20.14 -9.61
N GLN A 316 0.22 20.84 -10.03
CA GLN A 316 -0.95 20.24 -10.65
C GLN A 316 -0.89 20.39 -12.16
N GLU A 317 -0.58 19.29 -12.87
CA GLU A 317 -0.61 19.27 -14.33
C GLU A 317 -2.01 19.56 -14.89
N ASP A 318 -2.10 19.89 -16.17
CA ASP A 318 -3.40 19.92 -16.84
C ASP A 318 -4.09 18.55 -16.81
N LEU A 319 -5.42 18.54 -16.69
CA LEU A 319 -6.19 17.30 -16.72
C LEU A 319 -6.12 16.66 -18.10
N MET A 320 -5.94 15.35 -18.16
CA MET A 320 -6.07 14.59 -19.39
C MET A 320 -7.44 13.92 -19.47
N SER A 321 -8.31 14.43 -20.34
CA SER A 321 -9.54 13.74 -20.72
C SER A 321 -9.20 12.67 -21.75
N ILE A 322 -9.43 11.40 -21.44
CA ILE A 322 -9.14 10.26 -22.33
C ILE A 322 -10.41 9.45 -22.57
N GLN A 323 -10.68 9.09 -23.82
CA GLN A 323 -11.86 8.36 -24.26
C GLN A 323 -11.46 7.09 -25.00
N TYR A 324 -11.91 5.95 -24.46
CA TYR A 324 -11.73 4.62 -25.01
C TYR A 324 -13.07 4.11 -25.53
N PHE A 325 -13.05 3.51 -26.72
CA PHE A 325 -14.23 2.97 -27.37
C PHE A 325 -14.13 1.46 -27.57
N GLY A 326 -15.23 0.76 -27.28
CA GLY A 326 -15.32 -0.66 -27.50
C GLY A 326 -15.28 -1.02 -28.99
N ALA A 327 -14.49 -2.04 -29.33
CA ALA A 327 -14.51 -2.58 -30.69
C ALA A 327 -15.77 -3.43 -30.97
N GLY A 328 -16.42 -3.94 -29.92
CA GLY A 328 -17.52 -4.90 -29.98
C GLY A 328 -17.04 -6.35 -29.90
N ARG A 329 -17.81 -7.23 -29.25
CA ARG A 329 -17.42 -8.64 -28.96
C ARG A 329 -16.99 -9.46 -30.18
N ASN A 330 -17.57 -9.17 -31.34
CA ASN A 330 -17.33 -9.91 -32.59
C ASN A 330 -16.42 -9.16 -33.57
N SER A 331 -15.80 -8.08 -33.14
CA SER A 331 -14.93 -7.29 -34.01
C SER A 331 -13.57 -7.95 -34.19
N THR A 332 -13.01 -7.82 -35.40
CA THR A 332 -11.62 -8.18 -35.69
C THR A 332 -10.66 -7.05 -35.39
N GLU A 333 -11.16 -5.86 -35.04
CA GLU A 333 -10.32 -4.73 -34.64
C GLU A 333 -9.86 -4.89 -33.20
N SER A 334 -8.59 -4.53 -32.94
CA SER A 334 -8.11 -4.51 -31.56
C SER A 334 -8.80 -3.40 -30.76
N PRO A 335 -9.39 -3.74 -29.59
CA PRO A 335 -10.06 -2.78 -28.72
C PRO A 335 -9.11 -1.69 -28.19
N ASP A 336 -9.69 -0.54 -27.85
CA ASP A 336 -8.95 0.52 -27.17
C ASP A 336 -8.47 0.04 -25.80
N GLN A 337 -7.20 0.26 -25.51
CA GLN A 337 -6.55 -0.11 -24.25
C GLN A 337 -5.37 0.82 -24.00
N TYR A 338 -4.78 0.70 -22.81
CA TYR A 338 -3.50 1.33 -22.53
C TYR A 338 -2.56 0.32 -21.88
N ARG A 339 -1.39 0.11 -22.48
CA ARG A 339 -0.44 -0.93 -22.07
C ARG A 339 0.20 -0.61 -20.71
N PRO A 340 0.77 -1.61 -20.01
CA PRO A 340 1.49 -1.42 -18.76
C PRO A 340 2.56 -0.34 -18.84
N HIS A 341 2.54 0.59 -17.90
CA HIS A 341 3.54 1.66 -17.77
C HIS A 341 3.52 2.24 -16.35
N CYS A 342 4.53 3.06 -16.03
CA CYS A 342 4.56 3.92 -14.84
C CYS A 342 4.34 5.37 -15.28
N ASP A 343 3.59 6.14 -14.49
CA ASP A 343 3.33 7.56 -14.78
C ASP A 343 4.47 8.49 -14.31
N GLY A 344 5.28 8.02 -13.36
CA GLY A 344 6.57 8.58 -12.96
C GLY A 344 7.66 7.52 -12.99
N ASP A 345 8.79 7.81 -12.35
CA ASP A 345 9.87 6.83 -12.19
C ASP A 345 9.44 5.71 -11.21
N CYS A 346 9.83 4.46 -11.51
CA CYS A 346 9.49 3.28 -10.71
C CYS A 346 10.68 2.31 -10.60
N ASP A 347 11.89 2.87 -10.53
CA ASP A 347 13.18 2.16 -10.50
C ASP A 347 13.78 2.01 -9.09
N GLY A 348 13.09 2.50 -8.06
CA GLY A 348 13.57 2.47 -6.67
C GLY A 348 14.62 3.53 -6.34
N LEU A 349 14.96 4.44 -7.26
CA LEU A 349 15.98 5.45 -7.05
C LEU A 349 15.43 6.70 -6.33
N PRO A 350 16.30 7.59 -5.83
CA PRO A 350 15.87 8.88 -5.30
C PRO A 350 15.05 9.67 -6.32
N HIS A 351 13.97 10.28 -5.86
CA HIS A 351 13.08 11.08 -6.69
C HIS A 351 13.80 12.31 -7.28
N LYS A 352 13.54 12.59 -8.55
CA LYS A 352 14.02 13.80 -9.23
C LYS A 352 13.08 14.97 -8.95
N SER A 353 13.62 16.09 -8.48
CA SER A 353 12.83 17.30 -8.22
C SER A 353 12.03 17.72 -9.46
N GLY A 354 10.76 18.08 -9.28
CA GLY A 354 9.84 18.40 -10.36
C GLY A 354 9.16 17.16 -10.96
N GLY A 355 9.43 15.95 -10.45
CA GLY A 355 8.86 14.71 -10.96
C GLY A 355 7.43 14.47 -10.48
N ARG A 356 6.72 13.61 -11.20
CA ARG A 356 5.39 13.13 -10.76
C ARG A 356 5.53 12.22 -9.55
N VAL A 357 4.52 12.23 -8.67
CA VAL A 357 4.51 11.42 -7.42
C VAL A 357 3.20 10.69 -7.15
N ALA A 358 2.12 11.12 -7.80
CA ALA A 358 0.81 10.53 -7.62
C ALA A 358 -0.07 10.77 -8.85
N THR A 359 -1.10 9.95 -8.97
CA THR A 359 -2.06 10.02 -10.06
C THR A 359 -3.46 9.73 -9.56
N MET A 360 -4.42 10.46 -10.14
CA MET A 360 -5.84 10.22 -9.94
C MET A 360 -6.49 9.92 -11.30
N VAL A 361 -7.14 8.77 -11.42
CA VAL A 361 -7.95 8.39 -12.57
C VAL A 361 -9.41 8.44 -12.16
N MET A 362 -10.16 9.42 -12.67
CA MET A 362 -11.58 9.61 -12.37
C MET A 362 -12.45 9.07 -13.50
N TYR A 363 -13.47 8.29 -13.20
CA TYR A 363 -14.34 7.64 -14.19
C TYR A 363 -15.58 8.50 -14.46
N CYS A 364 -15.65 9.09 -15.65
CA CYS A 364 -16.71 10.05 -16.03
C CYS A 364 -17.78 9.49 -16.95
N ASP A 365 -17.51 8.39 -17.63
CA ASP A 365 -18.48 7.69 -18.46
C ASP A 365 -18.06 6.22 -18.52
N VAL A 366 -19.01 5.34 -18.18
CA VAL A 366 -18.85 3.88 -18.20
C VAL A 366 -20.10 3.21 -18.79
N GLU A 367 -20.87 3.94 -19.61
CA GLU A 367 -22.13 3.45 -20.16
C GLU A 367 -21.90 2.23 -21.07
N GLY A 368 -22.60 1.13 -20.75
CA GLY A 368 -22.51 -0.14 -21.49
C GLY A 368 -21.12 -0.77 -21.46
N LEU A 369 -20.24 -0.35 -20.54
CA LEU A 369 -18.85 -0.75 -20.52
C LEU A 369 -18.69 -2.24 -20.18
N VAL A 370 -17.96 -2.95 -21.03
CA VAL A 370 -17.44 -4.30 -20.77
C VAL A 370 -15.93 -4.27 -20.92
N GLY A 371 -15.20 -4.74 -19.91
CA GLY A 371 -13.75 -4.57 -19.81
C GLY A 371 -13.37 -3.18 -19.28
N GLY A 372 -12.23 -2.64 -19.74
CA GLY A 372 -11.86 -1.25 -19.43
C GLY A 372 -11.35 -0.99 -18.01
N ALA A 373 -11.10 -2.00 -17.18
CA ALA A 373 -10.57 -1.81 -15.83
C ALA A 373 -9.19 -1.14 -15.79
N THR A 374 -8.86 -0.53 -14.64
CA THR A 374 -7.49 -0.10 -14.34
C THR A 374 -6.80 -1.23 -13.57
N ASN A 375 -5.77 -1.82 -14.16
CA ASN A 375 -5.10 -3.01 -13.63
C ASN A 375 -3.66 -2.69 -13.22
N PHE A 376 -3.30 -3.02 -11.99
CA PHE A 376 -1.96 -2.89 -11.41
C PHE A 376 -1.36 -4.29 -11.27
N GLN A 377 -0.83 -4.80 -12.38
CA GLN A 377 -0.41 -6.20 -12.50
C GLN A 377 0.62 -6.62 -11.45
N ASN A 378 1.52 -5.72 -11.07
CA ASN A 378 2.59 -5.99 -10.12
C ASN A 378 2.10 -5.98 -8.68
N ALA A 379 1.04 -5.23 -8.37
CA ALA A 379 0.40 -5.22 -7.06
C ALA A 379 -0.70 -6.29 -6.93
N GLY A 380 -1.11 -6.94 -8.03
CA GLY A 380 -2.27 -7.83 -8.04
C GLY A 380 -3.60 -7.09 -7.80
N VAL A 381 -3.62 -5.78 -8.06
CA VAL A 381 -4.79 -4.92 -7.82
C VAL A 381 -5.53 -4.67 -9.14
N TYR A 382 -6.84 -4.85 -9.10
CA TYR A 382 -7.76 -4.60 -10.21
C TYR A 382 -8.84 -3.62 -9.75
N VAL A 383 -9.06 -2.55 -10.52
CA VAL A 383 -10.09 -1.56 -10.22
C VAL A 383 -11.11 -1.54 -11.35
N LYS A 384 -12.31 -2.03 -11.06
CA LYS A 384 -13.45 -1.97 -11.97
C LYS A 384 -13.94 -0.52 -12.07
N PRO A 385 -14.14 0.03 -13.28
CA PRO A 385 -14.61 1.40 -13.44
C PRO A 385 -16.05 1.54 -12.95
N GLU A 386 -16.30 2.53 -12.09
CA GLU A 386 -17.62 2.89 -11.60
C GLU A 386 -17.84 4.38 -11.83
N LEU A 387 -19.01 4.77 -12.36
CA LEU A 387 -19.32 6.16 -12.66
C LEU A 387 -19.14 7.05 -11.41
N GLY A 388 -18.37 8.12 -11.54
CA GLY A 388 -18.11 9.05 -10.44
C GLY A 388 -17.05 8.57 -9.44
N ALA A 389 -16.59 7.31 -9.51
CA ALA A 389 -15.50 6.82 -8.69
C ALA A 389 -14.13 7.27 -9.23
N ALA A 390 -13.09 7.08 -8.42
CA ALA A 390 -11.72 7.34 -8.81
C ALA A 390 -10.76 6.24 -8.32
N ALA A 391 -9.72 5.97 -9.11
CA ALA A 391 -8.56 5.20 -8.70
C ALA A 391 -7.42 6.17 -8.40
N PHE A 392 -6.95 6.19 -7.16
CA PHE A 392 -5.79 6.94 -6.72
C PHE A 392 -4.60 6.00 -6.59
N PHE A 393 -3.42 6.46 -6.97
CA PHE A 393 -2.18 5.79 -6.60
C PHE A 393 -1.01 6.75 -6.44
N SER A 394 -0.12 6.42 -5.53
CA SER A 394 1.11 7.16 -5.23
C SER A 394 2.34 6.30 -5.48
N TYR A 395 3.47 6.92 -5.79
CA TYR A 395 4.70 6.21 -6.18
C TYR A 395 5.97 6.87 -5.61
N LEU A 396 5.84 7.57 -4.48
CA LEU A 396 6.95 8.17 -3.73
C LEU A 396 6.83 7.85 -2.25
N ASP A 397 7.92 7.41 -1.64
CA ASP A 397 7.99 7.29 -0.18
C ASP A 397 8.20 8.68 0.45
N PRO A 398 7.28 9.18 1.29
CA PRO A 398 7.39 10.52 1.87
C PRO A 398 8.51 10.65 2.92
N LEU A 399 9.03 9.53 3.44
CA LEU A 399 10.10 9.51 4.43
C LEU A 399 11.47 9.37 3.78
N THR A 400 11.61 8.46 2.82
CA THR A 400 12.91 8.18 2.18
C THR A 400 13.14 9.00 0.92
N MET A 401 12.07 9.58 0.34
CA MET A 401 12.09 10.29 -0.95
C MET A 401 12.58 9.43 -2.12
N ASN A 402 12.52 8.10 -1.98
CA ASN A 402 12.76 7.16 -3.07
C ASN A 402 11.44 6.82 -3.76
N VAL A 403 11.50 6.64 -5.07
CA VAL A 403 10.35 6.17 -5.84
C VAL A 403 10.13 4.67 -5.63
N GLU A 404 8.96 4.19 -6.02
CA GLU A 404 8.57 2.79 -5.87
C GLU A 404 9.28 1.86 -6.89
N THR A 405 9.11 0.54 -6.77
CA THR A 405 9.83 -0.48 -7.59
C THR A 405 8.92 -1.27 -8.55
N GLY A 406 8.00 -0.57 -9.22
CA GLY A 406 7.06 -1.08 -10.22
C GLY A 406 5.69 -1.57 -9.72
N PHE A 407 5.36 -1.56 -8.42
CA PHE A 407 4.02 -1.91 -7.91
C PHE A 407 2.89 -1.08 -8.55
N THR A 408 3.16 0.18 -8.90
CA THR A 408 2.16 1.06 -9.54
C THR A 408 2.16 0.97 -11.07
N THR A 409 2.96 0.06 -11.66
CA THR A 409 2.86 -0.25 -13.08
C THR A 409 1.44 -0.68 -13.40
N HIS A 410 0.78 0.10 -14.24
CA HIS A 410 -0.65 -0.05 -14.49
C HIS A 410 -1.00 0.00 -15.97
N SER A 411 -2.13 -0.62 -16.29
CA SER A 411 -2.72 -0.64 -17.63
C SER A 411 -4.20 -0.29 -17.57
N GLY A 412 -4.71 0.21 -18.70
CA GLY A 412 -6.13 0.25 -18.97
C GLY A 412 -6.50 -1.00 -19.76
N CYS A 413 -7.19 -1.96 -19.14
CA CYS A 413 -7.63 -3.17 -19.81
C CYS A 413 -8.43 -2.83 -21.09
N PRO A 414 -8.41 -3.71 -22.11
CA PRO A 414 -9.24 -3.59 -23.29
C PRO A 414 -10.69 -3.22 -23.01
N VAL A 415 -11.19 -2.18 -23.69
CA VAL A 415 -12.62 -1.87 -23.75
C VAL A 415 -13.24 -2.76 -24.82
N ILE A 416 -14.02 -3.75 -24.40
CA ILE A 416 -14.64 -4.74 -25.30
C ILE A 416 -15.92 -4.15 -25.89
N GLU A 417 -16.77 -3.56 -25.03
CA GLU A 417 -18.02 -2.91 -25.42
C GLU A 417 -18.20 -1.59 -24.67
N GLY A 418 -19.06 -0.72 -25.20
CA GLY A 418 -19.41 0.55 -24.58
C GLY A 418 -18.32 1.61 -24.71
N THR A 419 -18.38 2.59 -23.82
CA THR A 419 -17.44 3.71 -23.77
C THR A 419 -16.86 3.83 -22.37
N LYS A 420 -15.56 4.14 -22.30
CA LYS A 420 -14.90 4.57 -21.06
C LYS A 420 -14.33 5.96 -21.27
N LYS A 421 -14.85 6.96 -20.56
CA LYS A 421 -14.23 8.29 -20.47
C LYS A 421 -13.64 8.49 -19.08
N ILE A 422 -12.38 8.87 -19.03
CA ILE A 422 -11.67 9.17 -17.79
C ILE A 422 -11.07 10.57 -17.82
N ALA A 423 -10.96 11.17 -16.64
CA ALA A 423 -10.14 12.33 -16.40
C ALA A 423 -8.95 11.91 -15.54
N VAL A 424 -7.75 12.01 -16.10
CA VAL A 424 -6.49 11.66 -15.43
C VAL A 424 -5.79 12.93 -14.98
N HIS A 425 -5.29 12.93 -13.75
CA HIS A 425 -4.54 14.05 -13.18
C HIS A 425 -3.22 13.57 -12.60
N TRP A 426 -2.13 14.22 -12.98
CA TRP A 426 -0.80 13.96 -12.45
C TRP A 426 -0.35 15.07 -11.50
N MET A 427 0.27 14.67 -10.39
CA MET A 427 0.74 15.56 -9.34
C MET A 427 2.25 15.49 -9.21
N ARG A 428 2.91 16.63 -9.02
CA ARG A 428 4.36 16.77 -8.89
C ARG A 428 4.80 17.34 -7.54
N VAL A 429 5.99 16.99 -7.09
CA VAL A 429 6.69 17.63 -5.96
C VAL A 429 7.99 18.28 -6.42
N GLY A 430 8.58 19.15 -5.60
CA GLY A 430 9.79 19.89 -5.97
C GLY A 430 9.53 20.95 -7.04
N VAL A 431 8.35 21.56 -6.98
CA VAL A 431 7.82 22.62 -7.84
C VAL A 431 7.28 23.75 -6.96
N ASP A 432 7.27 24.97 -7.48
CA ASP A 432 6.86 26.18 -6.76
C ASP A 432 6.34 27.26 -7.73
N GLU A 433 6.05 28.46 -7.24
CA GLU A 433 5.51 29.55 -8.07
C GLU A 433 6.50 30.01 -9.14
N GLU A 434 7.80 29.87 -8.89
CA GLU A 434 8.88 30.27 -9.80
C GLU A 434 9.17 29.16 -10.83
N ASN A 435 8.95 27.91 -10.44
CA ASN A 435 9.19 26.69 -11.21
C ASN A 435 7.96 25.76 -11.14
N PRO A 436 6.81 26.17 -11.71
CA PRO A 436 5.61 25.34 -11.74
C PRO A 436 5.82 24.09 -12.60
N TRP A 437 4.86 23.16 -12.57
CA TRP A 437 4.93 21.88 -13.28
C TRP A 437 5.31 22.01 -14.77
N ASP A 438 4.86 23.07 -15.45
CA ASP A 438 5.11 23.30 -16.88
C ASP A 438 6.50 23.89 -17.16
N SER A 439 7.30 24.15 -16.13
CA SER A 439 8.74 24.43 -16.23
C SER A 439 9.57 23.18 -16.55
N PHE A 440 8.97 21.99 -16.40
CA PHE A 440 9.63 20.71 -16.63
C PHE A 440 9.03 20.01 -17.84
N ASN A 441 9.86 19.27 -18.57
CA ASN A 441 9.40 18.41 -19.65
C ASN A 441 8.85 17.07 -19.09
N THR A 442 8.52 16.14 -20.00
CA THR A 442 8.01 14.81 -19.64
C THR A 442 9.08 13.87 -19.06
N LEU A 443 10.36 14.22 -19.18
CA LEU A 443 11.51 13.52 -18.59
C LEU A 443 11.95 14.14 -17.25
N THR A 444 11.19 15.09 -16.71
CA THR A 444 11.54 15.82 -15.48
C THR A 444 12.82 16.67 -15.62
N ILE A 445 13.15 17.07 -16.84
CA ILE A 445 14.23 18.02 -17.11
C ILE A 445 13.62 19.42 -17.14
N LYS A 446 14.24 20.36 -16.44
CA LYS A 446 13.81 21.76 -16.45
C LYS A 446 14.11 22.35 -17.82
N LYS A 447 13.11 22.98 -18.45
CA LYS A 447 13.22 23.50 -19.83
C LYS A 447 14.32 24.55 -20.00
N SER A 448 14.60 25.35 -18.96
CA SER A 448 15.72 26.29 -18.97
C SER A 448 17.08 25.63 -19.13
N ASP A 449 17.20 24.38 -18.68
CA ASP A 449 18.46 23.65 -18.68
C ASP A 449 18.65 22.87 -20.00
N GLU A 450 17.61 22.75 -20.82
CA GLU A 450 17.70 22.19 -22.18
C GLU A 450 18.34 23.17 -23.17
N GLU A 451 18.09 24.47 -22.99
CA GLU A 451 18.63 25.52 -23.87
C GLU A 451 20.17 25.68 -23.78
N GLU A 452 20.82 25.19 -22.70
CA GLU A 452 22.28 25.22 -22.56
C GLU A 452 23.03 24.13 -23.35
N PHE A 453 22.34 23.13 -23.93
CA PHE A 453 22.98 22.03 -24.67
C PHE A 453 22.93 22.17 -26.20
N ASP A 454 22.26 23.19 -26.71
CA ASP A 454 22.13 23.47 -28.15
C ASP A 454 23.06 24.62 -28.66
N ASP A 455 23.89 25.19 -27.78
CA ASP A 455 25.02 26.11 -28.10
C ASP A 455 26.38 25.40 -27.96
#